data_AF-A0A1H2M6A1-F1
#
_entry.id   AF-A0A1H2M6A1-F1
#
_cell.length_a   1.000
_cell.length_b   1.000
_cell.length_c   1.000
_cell.angle_alpha   90.00
_cell.angle_beta   90.00
_cell.angle_gamma   90.00
#
_symmetry.space_group_name_H-M   'P 1'
#
loop_
_entity.id
_entity.type
_entity.pdbx_description
1 polymer ?
#
loop_
_entity_poly.entity_id
_entity_poly.type
_entity_poly.pdbx_seq_one_letter_code
_entity_poly.pdbx_strand_id
1 'polypeptide(L)'
;MRISGQCNGVDIHSFAQDKQAASQAHAKRARHWQYSTAIHHPQPPATPQRQTMDMEGLRSMVDAIKKMIGLFDGMINKLRETLSPNPTRFSPGKPGFVPFVPEPRVAPAVVTPVRPSPVMPEYVPGKKPDDIWGGFRQGTDGNCVTVSAIKAAMMRFGQKPRDIFKEVEKTEAGFDVVMRDGFKLQLTHDELQIAARRSAFLGNNRDMLDDAHFLFAASAKRAQLENNDRTAAHSFQQAIRTLNDGEHSREGLMRLGLREHVRNVPLSALLNGMVGTIERRGHSVAVIDGVEELWGRRGRTPYWPETITGLV
;
A
#
# COMPACT_ATOMS: atom_id res chain seq x y z
N MET A 1 53.72 -1.01 13.08
CA MET A 1 52.62 -0.28 12.41
C MET A 1 51.67 -1.30 11.79
N ARG A 2 50.59 -1.64 12.48
CA ARG A 2 49.46 -2.45 11.98
C ARG A 2 48.21 -1.85 12.62
N ILE A 3 47.30 -1.36 11.80
CA ILE A 3 45.98 -0.85 12.19
C ILE A 3 45.00 -1.98 11.85
N SER A 4 44.29 -2.50 12.84
CA SER A 4 43.12 -3.36 12.63
C SER A 4 41.90 -2.65 13.20
N GLY A 5 41.01 -2.19 12.30
CA GLY A 5 39.72 -1.61 12.65
C GLY A 5 38.71 -2.69 13.04
N GLN A 6 37.92 -2.41 14.07
CA GLN A 6 36.69 -3.14 14.39
C GLN A 6 35.51 -2.33 13.87
N CYS A 7 34.72 -2.95 13.01
CA CYS A 7 33.40 -2.47 12.60
C CYS A 7 32.38 -2.80 13.69
N ASN A 8 31.62 -1.80 14.15
CA ASN A 8 30.53 -1.97 15.11
C ASN A 8 29.32 -2.63 14.43
N GLY A 9 28.93 -3.81 14.93
CA GLY A 9 27.68 -4.48 14.59
C GLY A 9 26.48 -3.81 15.26
N VAL A 10 25.38 -3.65 14.51
CA VAL A 10 24.09 -3.21 15.03
C VAL A 10 23.51 -4.33 15.89
N ASP A 11 23.28 -4.05 17.16
CA ASP A 11 22.93 -5.03 18.19
C ASP A 11 21.44 -5.41 18.10
N ILE A 12 21.15 -6.50 17.39
CA ILE A 12 19.82 -7.10 17.21
C ILE A 12 19.18 -7.57 18.53
N HIS A 13 19.94 -7.63 19.63
CA HIS A 13 19.41 -8.02 20.95
C HIS A 13 18.62 -6.91 21.64
N SER A 14 18.90 -5.63 21.37
CA SER A 14 18.19 -4.50 21.97
C SER A 14 16.72 -4.44 21.53
N PHE A 15 16.45 -4.72 20.24
CA PHE A 15 15.08 -4.75 19.71
C PHE A 15 14.23 -5.89 20.28
N ALA A 16 14.83 -7.03 20.62
CA ALA A 16 14.10 -8.17 21.18
C ALA A 16 13.64 -7.92 22.63
N GLN A 17 14.45 -7.20 23.41
CA GLN A 17 14.13 -6.87 24.80
C GLN A 17 13.02 -5.82 24.90
N ASP A 18 13.01 -4.83 24.00
CA ASP A 18 11.92 -3.83 23.92
C ASP A 18 10.58 -4.48 23.56
N LYS A 19 10.57 -5.51 22.69
CA LYS A 19 9.36 -6.27 22.33
C LYS A 19 8.76 -7.06 23.51
N GLN A 20 9.60 -7.63 24.38
CA GLN A 20 9.12 -8.32 25.59
C GLN A 20 8.54 -7.34 26.62
N ALA A 21 9.15 -6.17 26.80
CA ALA A 21 8.66 -5.15 27.71
C ALA A 21 7.29 -4.58 27.25
N ALA A 22 7.11 -4.35 25.96
CA ALA A 22 5.85 -3.87 25.39
C ALA A 22 4.70 -4.89 25.50
N SER A 23 4.99 -6.18 25.25
CA SER A 23 4.02 -7.28 25.42
C SER A 23 3.49 -7.38 26.85
N GLN A 24 4.39 -7.25 27.84
CA GLN A 24 4.03 -7.29 29.25
C GLN A 24 3.23 -6.06 29.70
N ALA A 25 3.51 -4.89 29.13
CA ALA A 25 2.74 -3.67 29.37
C ALA A 25 1.30 -3.79 28.83
N HIS A 26 1.11 -4.42 27.66
CA HIS A 26 -0.21 -4.72 27.11
C HIS A 26 -1.00 -5.72 27.97
N ALA A 27 -0.36 -6.79 28.43
CA ALA A 27 -1.00 -7.79 29.31
C ALA A 27 -1.36 -7.21 30.70
N LYS A 28 -0.67 -6.17 31.18
CA LYS A 28 -1.03 -5.45 32.40
C LYS A 28 -2.19 -4.45 32.18
N ARG A 29 -2.24 -3.78 31.03
CA ARG A 29 -3.35 -2.86 30.69
C ARG A 29 -4.66 -3.57 30.38
N ALA A 30 -4.62 -4.74 29.74
CA ALA A 30 -5.81 -5.57 29.50
C ALA A 30 -6.48 -6.04 30.82
N ARG A 31 -5.69 -6.30 31.87
CA ARG A 31 -6.20 -6.68 33.20
C ARG A 31 -6.81 -5.53 34.00
N HIS A 32 -6.40 -4.28 33.73
CA HIS A 32 -6.97 -3.10 34.39
C HIS A 32 -8.36 -2.71 33.86
N TRP A 33 -8.73 -3.17 32.66
CA TRP A 33 -10.06 -2.97 32.08
C TRP A 33 -11.13 -3.94 32.60
N GLN A 34 -10.76 -4.99 33.34
CA GLN A 34 -11.71 -5.99 33.86
C GLN A 34 -12.33 -5.67 35.23
N TYR A 35 -12.01 -4.52 35.86
CA TYR A 35 -12.49 -4.19 37.21
C TYR A 35 -13.28 -2.87 37.34
N SER A 36 -13.88 -2.36 36.27
CA SER A 36 -14.83 -1.24 36.39
C SER A 36 -15.92 -1.30 35.34
N THR A 37 -17.02 -2.01 35.66
CA THR A 37 -18.42 -1.69 35.34
C THR A 37 -19.29 -2.87 35.74
N ALA A 38 -20.01 -2.74 36.85
CA ALA A 38 -21.08 -3.66 37.24
C ALA A 38 -22.43 -3.04 36.87
N ILE A 39 -22.97 -3.33 35.68
CA ILE A 39 -24.39 -3.10 35.32
C ILE A 39 -24.83 -4.18 34.30
N HIS A 40 -25.84 -4.97 34.69
CA HIS A 40 -26.73 -5.88 33.93
C HIS A 40 -26.21 -6.62 32.68
N HIS A 41 -26.14 -7.96 32.75
CA HIS A 41 -25.91 -8.87 31.62
C HIS A 41 -27.18 -9.08 30.77
N PRO A 42 -27.17 -8.80 29.46
CA PRO A 42 -28.02 -9.51 28.51
C PRO A 42 -27.39 -10.86 28.12
N GLN A 43 -28.23 -11.89 27.93
CA GLN A 43 -27.85 -13.24 27.50
C GLN A 43 -26.99 -13.24 26.21
N PRO A 44 -26.04 -14.19 26.06
CA PRO A 44 -25.25 -14.31 24.84
C PRO A 44 -26.13 -14.74 23.65
N PRO A 45 -25.93 -14.18 22.45
CA PRO A 45 -26.66 -14.61 21.27
C PRO A 45 -26.30 -16.05 20.88
N ALA A 46 -27.29 -16.77 20.35
CA ALA A 46 -27.17 -18.15 19.90
C ALA A 46 -26.07 -18.34 18.83
N THR A 47 -25.38 -19.47 18.91
CA THR A 47 -24.34 -19.91 17.97
C THR A 47 -24.88 -19.92 16.52
N PRO A 48 -24.21 -19.25 15.54
CA PRO A 48 -24.68 -19.27 14.17
C PRO A 48 -24.55 -20.68 13.59
N GLN A 49 -25.66 -21.21 13.06
CA GLN A 49 -25.64 -22.42 12.25
C GLN A 49 -24.74 -22.21 11.03
N ARG A 50 -23.90 -23.21 10.75
CA ARG A 50 -23.00 -23.24 9.60
C ARG A 50 -23.85 -23.26 8.32
N GLN A 51 -24.07 -22.11 7.70
CA GLN A 51 -24.71 -22.02 6.40
C GLN A 51 -23.79 -22.67 5.37
N THR A 52 -24.22 -23.80 4.81
CA THR A 52 -23.66 -24.31 3.57
C THR A 52 -24.09 -23.34 2.46
N MET A 53 -23.13 -22.72 1.77
CA MET A 53 -23.44 -21.83 0.65
C MET A 53 -24.25 -22.58 -0.42
N ASP A 54 -25.38 -22.03 -0.81
CA ASP A 54 -26.16 -22.54 -1.93
C ASP A 54 -25.49 -22.21 -3.28
N MET A 55 -26.02 -22.82 -4.35
CA MET A 55 -25.48 -22.65 -5.70
C MET A 55 -25.66 -21.24 -6.26
N GLU A 56 -26.57 -20.42 -5.71
CA GLU A 56 -26.73 -19.01 -6.08
C GLU A 56 -25.67 -18.13 -5.43
N GLY A 57 -25.33 -18.41 -4.17
CA GLY A 57 -24.19 -17.82 -3.47
C GLY A 57 -22.86 -18.16 -4.16
N LEU A 58 -22.72 -19.38 -4.68
CA LEU A 58 -21.55 -19.77 -5.47
C LEU A 58 -21.46 -18.99 -6.80
N ARG A 59 -22.59 -18.79 -7.50
CA ARG A 59 -22.65 -18.02 -8.75
C ARG A 59 -22.40 -16.54 -8.54
N SER A 60 -23.00 -15.95 -7.50
CA SER A 60 -22.77 -14.56 -7.08
C SER A 60 -21.29 -14.33 -6.74
N MET A 61 -20.66 -15.29 -6.05
CA MET A 61 -19.22 -15.25 -5.77
C MET A 61 -18.38 -15.32 -7.05
N VAL A 62 -18.75 -16.19 -8.01
CA VAL A 62 -18.06 -16.28 -9.32
C VAL A 62 -18.23 -14.99 -10.15
N ASP A 63 -19.40 -14.36 -10.12
CA ASP A 63 -19.64 -13.10 -10.85
C ASP A 63 -18.94 -11.91 -10.18
N ALA A 64 -18.84 -11.91 -8.85
CA ALA A 64 -17.99 -10.99 -8.11
C ALA A 64 -16.52 -11.21 -8.48
N ILE A 65 -16.05 -12.46 -8.57
CA ILE A 65 -14.70 -12.80 -9.03
C ILE A 65 -14.48 -12.28 -10.46
N LYS A 66 -15.40 -12.49 -11.40
CA LYS A 66 -15.27 -12.03 -12.79
C LYS A 66 -15.27 -10.50 -12.93
N LYS A 67 -16.13 -9.79 -12.19
CA LYS A 67 -16.10 -8.31 -12.15
C LYS A 67 -14.80 -7.79 -11.56
N MET A 68 -14.25 -8.48 -10.57
CA MET A 68 -12.96 -8.13 -9.95
C MET A 68 -11.76 -8.47 -10.83
N ILE A 69 -11.80 -9.57 -11.61
CA ILE A 69 -10.83 -9.87 -12.67
C ILE A 69 -10.83 -8.74 -13.70
N GLY A 70 -12.00 -8.29 -14.16
CA GLY A 70 -12.09 -7.17 -15.10
C GLY A 70 -11.57 -5.83 -14.54
N LEU A 71 -11.78 -5.56 -13.25
CA LEU A 71 -11.22 -4.39 -12.56
C LEU A 71 -9.69 -4.49 -12.42
N PHE A 72 -9.18 -5.70 -12.18
CA PHE A 72 -7.75 -5.98 -12.05
C PHE A 72 -7.01 -6.00 -13.38
N ASP A 73 -7.63 -6.50 -14.45
CA ASP A 73 -7.11 -6.34 -15.82
C ASP A 73 -7.01 -4.85 -16.16
N GLY A 74 -7.95 -4.03 -15.70
CA GLY A 74 -7.86 -2.57 -15.72
C GLY A 74 -6.64 -2.02 -14.96
N MET A 75 -6.38 -2.52 -13.75
CA MET A 75 -5.20 -2.17 -12.94
C MET A 75 -3.89 -2.56 -13.63
N ILE A 76 -3.80 -3.78 -14.17
CA ILE A 76 -2.63 -4.29 -14.92
C ILE A 76 -2.42 -3.47 -16.19
N ASN A 77 -3.49 -3.13 -16.93
CA ASN A 77 -3.40 -2.35 -18.15
C ASN A 77 -2.97 -0.91 -17.85
N LYS A 78 -3.47 -0.31 -16.77
CA LYS A 78 -3.07 1.02 -16.33
C LYS A 78 -1.63 1.07 -15.79
N LEU A 79 -1.19 0.03 -15.07
CA LEU A 79 0.21 -0.15 -14.69
C LEU A 79 1.09 -0.39 -15.93
N ARG A 80 0.63 -1.16 -16.93
CA ARG A 80 1.35 -1.41 -18.19
C ARG A 80 1.57 -0.14 -19.01
N GLU A 81 0.54 0.70 -19.14
CA GLU A 81 0.59 1.97 -19.88
C GLU A 81 1.53 2.97 -19.20
N THR A 82 1.54 3.00 -17.87
CA THR A 82 2.39 3.91 -17.11
C THR A 82 3.83 3.42 -16.93
N LEU A 83 4.15 2.17 -17.30
CA LEU A 83 5.47 1.54 -17.17
C LEU A 83 6.18 1.28 -18.52
N SER A 84 5.66 1.74 -19.66
CA SER A 84 6.28 1.47 -20.98
C SER A 84 7.30 2.53 -21.39
N PRO A 85 8.61 2.21 -21.51
CA PRO A 85 9.53 2.94 -22.37
C PRO A 85 9.30 2.49 -23.83
N ASN A 86 8.95 3.41 -24.72
CA ASN A 86 8.80 3.13 -26.16
C ASN A 86 10.17 2.79 -26.80
N PRO A 87 10.40 1.59 -27.37
CA PRO A 87 11.46 1.41 -28.34
C PRO A 87 10.93 1.80 -29.73
N THR A 88 11.38 2.93 -30.25
CA THR A 88 11.21 3.30 -31.65
C THR A 88 11.88 2.27 -32.55
N ARG A 89 11.08 1.37 -33.15
CA ARG A 89 11.52 0.54 -34.29
C ARG A 89 11.41 1.37 -35.57
N PHE A 90 12.55 1.86 -36.04
CA PHE A 90 12.73 2.19 -37.46
C PHE A 90 12.80 0.87 -38.26
N SER A 91 11.96 0.76 -39.29
CA SER A 91 12.19 -0.13 -40.44
C SER A 91 12.05 0.67 -41.73
N PRO A 92 13.00 0.56 -42.68
CA PRO A 92 12.96 1.30 -43.94
C PRO A 92 12.03 0.63 -44.95
N GLY A 93 11.08 1.39 -45.50
CA GLY A 93 10.21 0.93 -46.58
C GLY A 93 10.91 0.99 -47.94
N LYS A 94 10.82 -0.08 -48.74
CA LYS A 94 11.10 -0.09 -50.18
C LYS A 94 9.87 0.46 -50.95
N PRO A 95 10.05 1.20 -52.06
CA PRO A 95 8.93 1.75 -52.82
C PRO A 95 8.36 0.71 -53.80
N GLY A 96 7.04 0.50 -53.74
CA GLY A 96 6.27 -0.28 -54.70
C GLY A 96 5.22 0.60 -55.38
N PHE A 97 5.24 0.62 -56.70
CA PHE A 97 4.35 1.38 -57.58
C PHE A 97 2.94 0.74 -57.59
N VAL A 98 1.88 1.54 -57.42
CA VAL A 98 0.49 1.12 -57.66
C VAL A 98 -0.16 2.00 -58.74
N PRO A 99 -0.86 1.41 -59.73
CA PRO A 99 -1.49 2.16 -60.81
C PRO A 99 -2.80 2.82 -60.37
N PHE A 100 -3.06 4.00 -60.95
CA PHE A 100 -4.20 4.86 -60.67
C PHE A 100 -5.52 4.25 -61.18
N VAL A 101 -6.48 4.07 -60.26
CA VAL A 101 -7.89 3.80 -60.56
C VAL A 101 -8.69 5.03 -60.12
N PRO A 102 -9.47 5.70 -60.99
CA PRO A 102 -10.24 6.86 -60.59
C PRO A 102 -11.45 6.45 -59.73
N GLU A 103 -11.55 7.02 -58.53
CA GLU A 103 -12.64 6.79 -57.57
C GLU A 103 -13.99 7.39 -58.04
N PRO A 104 -15.13 6.79 -57.67
CA PRO A 104 -16.44 7.42 -57.81
C PRO A 104 -16.60 8.54 -56.77
N ARG A 105 -17.11 9.70 -57.20
CA ARG A 105 -17.37 10.87 -56.34
C ARG A 105 -18.31 10.52 -55.18
N VAL A 106 -17.77 10.47 -53.97
CA VAL A 106 -18.55 10.50 -52.72
C VAL A 106 -18.73 11.97 -52.30
N ALA A 107 -19.96 12.34 -51.96
CA ALA A 107 -20.36 13.66 -51.50
C ALA A 107 -19.55 14.12 -50.26
N PRO A 108 -19.38 15.43 -50.01
CA PRO A 108 -18.56 15.91 -48.90
C PRO A 108 -19.13 15.41 -47.57
N ALA A 109 -18.38 14.54 -46.90
CA ALA A 109 -18.66 14.12 -45.54
C ALA A 109 -18.58 15.36 -44.64
N VAL A 110 -19.62 15.57 -43.85
CA VAL A 110 -19.62 16.51 -42.73
C VAL A 110 -18.41 16.19 -41.86
N VAL A 111 -17.43 17.09 -41.82
CA VAL A 111 -16.29 16.98 -40.90
C VAL A 111 -16.83 17.20 -39.51
N THR A 112 -17.21 16.12 -38.83
CA THR A 112 -17.38 16.16 -37.38
C THR A 112 -16.00 16.45 -36.79
N PRO A 113 -15.86 17.43 -35.86
CA PRO A 113 -14.59 17.66 -35.22
C PRO A 113 -14.22 16.37 -34.50
N VAL A 114 -13.06 15.81 -34.86
CA VAL A 114 -12.45 14.68 -34.17
C VAL A 114 -12.34 15.10 -32.71
N ARG A 115 -13.18 14.49 -31.87
CA ARG A 115 -13.13 14.66 -30.43
C ARG A 115 -11.72 14.27 -30.00
N PRO A 116 -10.91 15.15 -29.40
CA PRO A 116 -9.57 14.76 -28.97
C PRO A 116 -9.71 13.57 -28.02
N SER A 117 -9.02 12.48 -28.35
CA SER A 117 -8.90 11.31 -27.49
C SER A 117 -8.55 11.78 -26.08
N PRO A 118 -9.12 11.17 -25.02
CA PRO A 118 -8.77 11.53 -23.66
C PRO A 118 -7.26 11.34 -23.49
N VAL A 119 -6.54 12.46 -23.38
CA VAL A 119 -5.11 12.47 -23.10
C VAL A 119 -4.98 11.88 -21.70
N MET A 120 -4.52 10.64 -21.62
CA MET A 120 -4.18 10.01 -20.35
C MET A 120 -3.13 10.91 -19.68
N PRO A 121 -3.29 11.26 -18.40
CA PRO A 121 -2.32 12.10 -17.72
C PRO A 121 -0.97 11.41 -17.77
N GLU A 122 0.02 12.12 -18.31
CA GLU A 122 1.40 11.69 -18.39
C GLU A 122 1.92 11.30 -17.01
N TYR A 123 2.72 10.23 -16.92
CA TYR A 123 3.38 9.88 -15.67
C TYR A 123 4.41 10.96 -15.31
N VAL A 124 4.23 11.59 -14.15
CA VAL A 124 5.17 12.56 -13.60
C VAL A 124 5.87 11.92 -12.40
N PRO A 125 7.18 11.60 -12.50
CA PRO A 125 7.93 11.03 -11.39
C PRO A 125 7.84 11.87 -10.12
N GLY A 126 7.60 11.21 -8.99
CA GLY A 126 7.51 11.86 -7.68
C GLY A 126 6.28 12.74 -7.47
N LYS A 127 5.29 12.70 -8.39
CA LYS A 127 4.03 13.44 -8.18
C LYS A 127 3.35 12.95 -6.90
N LYS A 128 3.14 13.86 -5.97
CA LYS A 128 2.39 13.60 -4.73
C LYS A 128 0.90 13.38 -5.03
N PRO A 129 0.18 12.64 -4.19
CA PRO A 129 -1.26 12.49 -4.35
C PRO A 129 -1.98 13.84 -4.26
N ASP A 130 -2.93 14.07 -5.18
CA ASP A 130 -3.75 15.28 -5.17
C ASP A 130 -4.69 15.32 -3.94
N ASP A 131 -5.11 14.15 -3.45
CA ASP A 131 -5.91 13.99 -2.22
C ASP A 131 -5.38 12.84 -1.36
N ILE A 132 -4.30 13.10 -0.61
CA ILE A 132 -3.76 12.13 0.36
C ILE A 132 -4.74 11.81 1.50
N TRP A 133 -5.67 12.72 1.79
CA TRP A 133 -6.60 12.57 2.90
C TRP A 133 -7.72 11.60 2.50
N GLY A 134 -8.55 11.98 1.52
CA GLY A 134 -9.74 11.22 1.13
C GLY A 134 -9.52 10.16 0.03
N GLY A 135 -8.37 10.20 -0.66
CA GLY A 135 -8.13 9.35 -1.83
C GLY A 135 -8.16 7.85 -1.52
N PHE A 136 -7.57 7.45 -0.39
CA PHE A 136 -7.84 6.17 0.26
C PHE A 136 -7.75 6.30 1.79
N ARG A 137 -8.34 5.36 2.51
CA ARG A 137 -8.28 5.27 3.98
C ARG A 137 -8.42 3.83 4.45
N GLN A 138 -8.11 3.64 5.73
CA GLN A 138 -8.38 2.41 6.47
C GLN A 138 -9.87 2.06 6.47
N GLY A 139 -10.17 0.76 6.37
CA GLY A 139 -11.49 0.18 6.60
C GLY A 139 -11.73 -0.15 8.08
N THR A 140 -12.38 -1.28 8.35
CA THR A 140 -12.68 -1.76 9.72
C THR A 140 -11.53 -2.52 10.38
N ASP A 141 -10.49 -2.87 9.63
CA ASP A 141 -9.40 -3.74 10.08
C ASP A 141 -8.32 -2.96 10.82
N GLY A 142 -7.48 -3.62 11.63
CA GLY A 142 -6.45 -3.01 12.49
C GLY A 142 -5.17 -2.52 11.79
N ASN A 143 -5.18 -2.32 10.47
CA ASN A 143 -3.98 -2.02 9.68
C ASN A 143 -3.52 -0.54 9.65
N CYS A 144 -3.78 0.20 10.73
CA CYS A 144 -3.47 1.64 10.81
C CYS A 144 -1.99 1.94 10.59
N VAL A 145 -1.10 1.10 11.12
CA VAL A 145 0.37 1.19 10.90
C VAL A 145 0.73 1.09 9.42
N THR A 146 0.04 0.24 8.66
CA THR A 146 0.32 0.07 7.24
C THR A 146 -0.25 1.25 6.44
N VAL A 147 -1.47 1.70 6.77
CA VAL A 147 -2.08 2.87 6.11
C VAL A 147 -1.28 4.14 6.35
N SER A 148 -0.88 4.41 7.59
CA SER A 148 -0.07 5.58 7.95
C SER A 148 1.27 5.55 7.22
N ALA A 149 1.93 4.39 7.16
CA ALA A 149 3.20 4.22 6.45
C ALA A 149 3.04 4.46 4.94
N ILE A 150 2.01 3.90 4.30
CA ILE A 150 1.73 4.11 2.88
C ILE A 150 1.51 5.59 2.58
N LYS A 151 0.68 6.27 3.38
CA LYS A 151 0.39 7.68 3.18
C LYS A 151 1.62 8.57 3.37
N ALA A 152 2.40 8.31 4.41
CA ALA A 152 3.65 9.01 4.65
C ALA A 152 4.65 8.78 3.49
N ALA A 153 4.79 7.55 3.01
CA ALA A 153 5.65 7.22 1.87
C ALA A 153 5.20 7.93 0.59
N MET A 154 3.89 7.94 0.30
CA MET A 154 3.34 8.64 -0.86
C MET A 154 3.61 10.14 -0.82
N MET A 155 3.53 10.76 0.36
CA MET A 155 3.80 12.20 0.51
C MET A 155 5.29 12.54 0.50
N ARG A 156 6.16 11.61 0.92
CA ARG A 156 7.61 11.81 0.91
C ARG A 156 8.19 11.64 -0.49
N PHE A 157 7.81 10.57 -1.19
CA PHE A 157 8.49 10.14 -2.41
C PHE A 157 7.65 10.33 -3.68
N GLY A 158 6.33 10.25 -3.59
CA GLY A 158 5.41 10.27 -4.72
C GLY A 158 4.36 9.17 -4.61
N GLN A 159 3.22 9.33 -5.28
CA GLN A 159 2.07 8.42 -5.13
C GLN A 159 2.39 6.99 -5.63
N LYS A 160 3.15 6.85 -6.71
CA LYS A 160 3.29 5.56 -7.39
C LYS A 160 4.22 4.62 -6.64
N PRO A 161 4.00 3.29 -6.70
CA PRO A 161 4.94 2.31 -6.13
C PRO A 161 6.39 2.48 -6.61
N ARG A 162 6.58 2.91 -7.86
CA ARG A 162 7.90 3.19 -8.45
C ARG A 162 8.57 4.47 -7.93
N ASP A 163 7.79 5.38 -7.32
CA ASP A 163 8.36 6.55 -6.64
C ASP A 163 8.88 6.14 -5.24
N ILE A 164 8.22 5.17 -4.60
CA ILE A 164 8.53 4.72 -3.23
C ILE A 164 9.60 3.62 -3.21
N PHE A 165 9.49 2.60 -4.06
CA PHE A 165 10.48 1.52 -4.17
C PHE A 165 11.64 1.94 -5.07
N LYS A 166 12.74 1.18 -5.00
CA LYS A 166 13.90 1.42 -5.86
C LYS A 166 13.61 1.00 -7.29
N GLU A 167 13.07 -0.20 -7.48
CA GLU A 167 12.68 -0.74 -8.78
C GLU A 167 11.36 -1.51 -8.65
N VAL A 168 10.51 -1.40 -9.67
CA VAL A 168 9.29 -2.20 -9.85
C VAL A 168 9.23 -2.61 -11.31
N GLU A 169 9.48 -3.88 -11.57
CA GLU A 169 9.50 -4.46 -12.91
C GLU A 169 8.30 -5.40 -13.09
N LYS A 170 7.61 -5.27 -14.23
CA LYS A 170 6.51 -6.16 -14.56
C LYS A 170 7.05 -7.46 -15.15
N THR A 171 6.52 -8.59 -14.70
CA THR A 171 6.81 -9.91 -15.24
C THR A 171 5.53 -10.56 -15.76
N GLU A 172 5.65 -11.74 -16.36
CA GLU A 172 4.48 -12.54 -16.75
C GLU A 172 3.70 -13.04 -15.52
N ALA A 173 4.41 -13.36 -14.43
CA ALA A 173 3.81 -13.89 -13.20
C ALA A 173 3.28 -12.80 -12.26
N GLY A 174 3.72 -11.55 -12.43
CA GLY A 174 3.30 -10.39 -11.64
C GLY A 174 4.34 -9.28 -11.68
N PHE A 175 5.03 -9.05 -10.57
CA PHE A 175 6.01 -7.96 -10.44
C PHE A 175 7.22 -8.37 -9.61
N ASP A 176 8.40 -8.01 -10.07
CA ASP A 176 9.62 -8.01 -9.28
C ASP A 176 9.82 -6.62 -8.65
N VAL A 177 10.09 -6.60 -7.35
CA VAL A 177 10.24 -5.35 -6.57
C VAL A 177 11.58 -5.36 -5.86
N VAL A 178 12.31 -4.27 -6.02
CA VAL A 178 13.49 -3.95 -5.20
C VAL A 178 13.14 -2.76 -4.33
N MET A 179 13.16 -2.95 -3.03
CA MET A 179 12.92 -1.89 -2.05
C MET A 179 14.17 -1.01 -1.86
N ARG A 180 14.00 0.17 -1.25
CA ARG A 180 15.11 1.13 -1.04
C ARG A 180 16.18 0.62 -0.08
N ASP A 181 15.82 -0.24 0.86
CA ASP A 181 16.75 -0.95 1.75
C ASP A 181 17.41 -2.18 1.10
N GLY A 182 17.21 -2.39 -0.22
CA GLY A 182 17.79 -3.49 -0.97
C GLY A 182 17.03 -4.82 -0.86
N PHE A 183 15.96 -4.88 -0.07
CA PHE A 183 15.13 -6.08 0.02
C PHE A 183 14.46 -6.37 -1.33
N LYS A 184 14.46 -7.64 -1.75
CA LYS A 184 13.87 -8.07 -3.02
C LYS A 184 12.70 -9.01 -2.76
N LEU A 185 11.62 -8.82 -3.50
CA LEU A 185 10.48 -9.73 -3.48
C LEU A 185 9.81 -9.79 -4.85
N GLN A 186 9.04 -10.86 -5.04
CA GLN A 186 8.14 -11.00 -6.18
C GLN A 186 6.70 -10.99 -5.66
N LEU A 187 5.84 -10.24 -6.34
CA LEU A 187 4.39 -10.25 -6.13
C LEU A 187 3.73 -10.95 -7.29
N THR A 188 2.92 -11.97 -7.00
CA THR A 188 2.09 -12.59 -8.05
C THR A 188 0.82 -11.77 -8.30
N HIS A 189 0.21 -11.98 -9.46
CA HIS A 189 -1.12 -11.42 -9.74
C HIS A 189 -2.17 -11.84 -8.70
N ASP A 190 -2.11 -13.08 -8.20
CA ASP A 190 -3.02 -13.59 -7.18
C ASP A 190 -2.80 -12.92 -5.82
N GLU A 191 -1.54 -12.72 -5.42
CA GLU A 191 -1.19 -12.02 -4.18
C GLU A 191 -1.71 -10.58 -4.18
N LEU A 192 -1.56 -9.87 -5.30
CA LEU A 192 -2.11 -8.53 -5.48
C LEU A 192 -3.64 -8.52 -5.35
N GLN A 193 -4.34 -9.49 -5.96
CA GLN A 193 -5.79 -9.60 -5.82
C GLN A 193 -6.23 -9.91 -4.38
N ILE A 194 -5.52 -10.81 -3.70
CA ILE A 194 -5.80 -11.15 -2.30
C ILE A 194 -5.59 -9.93 -1.41
N ALA A 195 -4.48 -9.21 -1.59
CA ALA A 195 -4.17 -7.98 -0.87
C ALA A 195 -5.23 -6.89 -1.08
N ALA A 196 -5.64 -6.65 -2.34
CA ALA A 196 -6.69 -5.69 -2.64
C ALA A 196 -8.00 -6.01 -1.89
N ARG A 197 -8.40 -7.28 -1.85
CA ARG A 197 -9.63 -7.71 -1.14
C ARG A 197 -9.49 -7.66 0.38
N ARG A 198 -8.30 -7.97 0.92
CA ARG A 198 -8.09 -8.20 2.36
C ARG A 198 -7.44 -7.03 3.10
N SER A 199 -7.05 -5.98 2.38
CA SER A 199 -6.64 -4.70 2.97
C SER A 199 -7.83 -3.94 3.57
N ALA A 200 -9.04 -4.19 3.06
CA ALA A 200 -10.27 -3.46 3.38
C ALA A 200 -10.13 -1.93 3.20
N PHE A 201 -9.21 -1.46 2.34
CA PHE A 201 -9.06 -0.03 2.08
C PHE A 201 -10.30 0.53 1.37
N LEU A 202 -10.67 1.76 1.73
CA LEU A 202 -11.80 2.47 1.17
C LEU A 202 -11.31 3.75 0.49
N GLY A 203 -11.83 4.09 -0.68
CA GLY A 203 -11.42 5.30 -1.39
C GLY A 203 -12.23 5.52 -2.65
N ASN A 204 -12.38 6.80 -3.03
CA ASN A 204 -13.07 7.18 -4.27
C ASN A 204 -12.07 7.44 -5.41
N ASN A 205 -10.79 7.63 -5.09
CA ASN A 205 -9.73 7.74 -6.06
C ASN A 205 -9.19 6.34 -6.39
N ARG A 206 -9.71 5.75 -7.47
CA ARG A 206 -9.34 4.38 -7.89
C ARG A 206 -7.84 4.23 -8.11
N ASP A 207 -7.21 5.23 -8.72
CA ASP A 207 -5.78 5.17 -9.06
C ASP A 207 -4.90 5.12 -7.81
N MET A 208 -5.22 5.96 -6.83
CA MET A 208 -4.51 5.97 -5.55
C MET A 208 -4.80 4.70 -4.74
N LEU A 209 -6.03 4.17 -4.83
CA LEU A 209 -6.41 2.94 -4.15
C LEU A 209 -5.65 1.73 -4.72
N ASP A 210 -5.49 1.65 -6.05
CA ASP A 210 -4.68 0.63 -6.71
C ASP A 210 -3.20 0.72 -6.29
N ASP A 211 -2.64 1.94 -6.26
CA ASP A 211 -1.27 2.16 -5.78
C ASP A 211 -1.12 1.72 -4.31
N ALA A 212 -2.11 2.03 -3.46
CA ALA A 212 -2.12 1.63 -2.05
C ALA A 212 -2.23 0.11 -1.86
N HIS A 213 -3.06 -0.57 -2.65
CA HIS A 213 -3.15 -2.03 -2.63
C HIS A 213 -1.83 -2.71 -3.02
N PHE A 214 -1.13 -2.17 -4.01
CA PHE A 214 0.19 -2.68 -4.39
C PHE A 214 1.19 -2.55 -3.23
N LEU A 215 1.25 -1.37 -2.59
CA LEU A 215 2.14 -1.12 -1.45
C LEU A 215 1.79 -2.01 -0.25
N PHE A 216 0.49 -2.24 0.00
CA PHE A 216 0.02 -3.19 1.00
C PHE A 216 0.45 -4.63 0.69
N ALA A 217 0.34 -5.06 -0.57
CA ALA A 217 0.77 -6.39 -1.00
C ALA A 217 2.28 -6.58 -0.82
N ALA A 218 3.10 -5.58 -1.18
CA ALA A 218 4.55 -5.60 -0.95
C ALA A 218 4.88 -5.70 0.55
N SER A 219 4.18 -4.93 1.39
CA SER A 219 4.32 -4.99 2.85
C SER A 219 3.99 -6.38 3.40
N ALA A 220 2.86 -6.97 2.97
CA ALA A 220 2.44 -8.32 3.35
C ALA A 220 3.43 -9.38 2.87
N LYS A 221 3.94 -9.25 1.64
CA LYS A 221 4.89 -10.21 1.08
C LYS A 221 6.21 -10.19 1.85
N ARG A 222 6.70 -9.01 2.19
CA ARG A 222 7.87 -8.89 3.06
C ARG A 222 7.61 -9.49 4.44
N ALA A 223 6.46 -9.19 5.06
CA ALA A 223 6.08 -9.81 6.33
C ALA A 223 6.04 -11.34 6.26
N GLN A 224 5.55 -11.91 5.15
CA GLN A 224 5.61 -13.36 4.91
C GLN A 224 7.04 -13.88 4.92
N LEU A 225 7.93 -13.24 4.15
CA LEU A 225 9.32 -13.67 3.97
C LEU A 225 10.18 -13.48 5.23
N GLU A 226 9.93 -12.42 6.01
CA GLU A 226 10.60 -12.15 7.29
C GLU A 226 9.93 -12.86 8.48
N ASN A 227 8.85 -13.62 8.23
CA ASN A 227 8.06 -14.33 9.23
C ASN A 227 7.57 -13.43 10.39
N ASN A 228 6.90 -12.32 10.05
CA ASN A 228 6.24 -11.41 11.00
C ASN A 228 5.41 -12.19 12.03
N ASP A 229 5.54 -11.80 13.30
CA ASP A 229 4.94 -12.45 14.47
C ASP A 229 5.16 -13.95 14.58
N ARG A 230 6.21 -14.44 13.91
CA ARG A 230 6.60 -15.85 13.84
C ARG A 230 5.53 -16.75 13.19
N THR A 231 4.50 -16.16 12.58
CA THR A 231 3.41 -16.90 11.92
C THR A 231 3.25 -16.55 10.45
N ALA A 232 3.69 -15.36 10.01
CA ALA A 232 3.44 -14.88 8.65
C ALA A 232 4.01 -15.80 7.55
N ALA A 233 5.08 -16.56 7.82
CA ALA A 233 5.68 -17.47 6.84
C ALA A 233 4.75 -18.62 6.42
N HIS A 234 3.69 -18.92 7.20
CA HIS A 234 2.76 -19.99 6.86
C HIS A 234 2.05 -19.78 5.51
N SER A 235 1.67 -18.54 5.18
CA SER A 235 1.03 -18.21 3.91
C SER A 235 0.93 -16.69 3.74
N PHE A 236 0.75 -16.24 2.50
CA PHE A 236 0.50 -14.82 2.21
C PHE A 236 -0.76 -14.29 2.94
N GLN A 237 -1.81 -15.12 3.07
CA GLN A 237 -3.00 -14.73 3.84
C GLN A 237 -2.72 -14.66 5.34
N GLN A 238 -1.82 -15.49 5.88
CA GLN A 238 -1.38 -15.37 7.27
C GLN A 238 -0.59 -14.09 7.48
N ALA A 239 0.28 -13.72 6.53
CA ALA A 239 0.97 -12.44 6.58
C ALA A 239 0.00 -11.25 6.57
N ILE A 240 -1.04 -11.26 5.72
CA ILE A 240 -2.06 -10.21 5.76
C ILE A 240 -2.78 -10.15 7.12
N ARG A 241 -3.02 -11.30 7.77
CA ARG A 241 -3.63 -11.32 9.10
C ARG A 241 -2.77 -10.59 10.13
N THR A 242 -1.45 -10.82 10.11
CA THR A 242 -0.53 -10.08 11.01
C THR A 242 -0.53 -8.59 10.70
N LEU A 243 -0.67 -8.18 9.45
CA LEU A 243 -0.79 -6.76 9.12
C LEU A 243 -2.08 -6.10 9.66
N ASN A 244 -3.11 -6.88 9.94
CA ASN A 244 -4.47 -6.41 10.26
C ASN A 244 -4.86 -6.57 11.75
N ASP A 245 -4.01 -7.13 12.62
CA ASP A 245 -4.34 -7.43 14.02
C ASP A 245 -3.86 -6.38 15.05
N GLY A 246 -3.15 -5.34 14.60
CA GLY A 246 -2.70 -4.21 15.42
C GLY A 246 -1.20 -4.25 15.67
N GLU A 247 -0.45 -3.73 14.70
CA GLU A 247 1.01 -3.83 14.63
C GLU A 247 1.76 -2.82 15.51
N HIS A 248 3.05 -3.05 15.75
CA HIS A 248 3.89 -2.10 16.47
C HIS A 248 4.29 -0.89 15.60
N SER A 249 4.57 0.21 16.29
CA SER A 249 5.04 1.46 15.71
C SER A 249 6.25 1.25 14.80
N ARG A 250 6.33 2.00 13.69
CA ARG A 250 7.45 1.98 12.70
C ARG A 250 7.54 0.76 11.80
N GLU A 251 6.92 -0.38 12.14
CA GLU A 251 7.00 -1.61 11.34
C GLU A 251 6.44 -1.44 9.93
N GLY A 252 5.40 -0.62 9.75
CA GLY A 252 4.85 -0.30 8.42
C GLY A 252 5.88 0.31 7.46
N LEU A 253 6.64 1.32 7.91
CA LEU A 253 7.67 1.96 7.08
C LEU A 253 8.82 1.01 6.78
N MET A 254 9.18 0.13 7.73
CA MET A 254 10.19 -0.90 7.52
C MET A 254 9.77 -1.92 6.49
N ARG A 255 8.50 -2.35 6.51
CA ARG A 255 7.97 -3.29 5.52
C ARG A 255 7.85 -2.72 4.12
N LEU A 256 7.78 -1.39 3.99
CA LEU A 256 7.93 -0.69 2.72
C LEU A 256 9.40 -0.50 2.31
N GLY A 257 10.35 -1.05 3.09
CA GLY A 257 11.78 -0.99 2.85
C GLY A 257 12.38 0.40 2.93
N LEU A 258 11.86 1.20 3.87
CA LEU A 258 12.32 2.57 4.14
C LEU A 258 13.26 2.64 5.35
N ARG A 259 13.93 1.53 5.72
CA ARG A 259 14.78 1.46 6.94
C ARG A 259 15.84 2.57 6.99
N GLU A 260 16.52 2.79 5.87
CA GLU A 260 17.55 3.82 5.71
C GLU A 260 16.98 5.22 5.44
N HIS A 261 15.65 5.34 5.36
CA HIS A 261 14.93 6.57 5.05
C HIS A 261 14.04 7.04 6.20
N VAL A 262 14.23 6.50 7.40
CA VAL A 262 13.45 6.90 8.58
C VAL A 262 14.31 7.04 9.82
N ARG A 263 14.01 8.04 10.63
CA ARG A 263 14.67 8.26 11.92
C ARG A 263 13.68 8.76 12.97
N ASN A 264 14.03 8.56 14.24
CA ASN A 264 13.33 9.24 15.32
C ASN A 264 13.63 10.73 15.24
N VAL A 265 12.60 11.56 15.34
CA VAL A 265 12.70 13.03 15.24
C VAL A 265 11.92 13.68 16.37
N PRO A 266 12.28 14.91 16.78
CA PRO A 266 11.42 15.68 17.68
C PRO A 266 10.09 16.02 17.00
N LEU A 267 9.02 16.18 17.78
CA LEU A 267 7.69 16.57 17.28
C LEU A 267 7.75 17.86 16.44
N SER A 268 8.61 18.81 16.83
CA SER A 268 8.81 20.07 16.10
C SER A 268 9.23 19.86 14.65
N ALA A 269 9.93 18.78 14.30
CA ALA A 269 10.28 18.49 12.91
C ALA A 269 9.01 18.25 12.07
N LEU A 270 8.06 17.45 12.59
CA LEU A 270 6.80 17.19 11.91
C LEU A 270 5.92 18.44 11.84
N LEU A 271 5.91 19.24 12.91
CA LEU A 271 5.20 20.52 12.94
C LEU A 271 5.74 21.53 11.92
N ASN A 272 7.03 21.45 11.60
CA ASN A 272 7.69 22.27 10.58
C ASN A 272 7.61 21.66 9.16
N GLY A 273 6.69 20.72 8.93
CA GLY A 273 6.40 20.19 7.59
C GLY A 273 7.15 18.93 7.20
N MET A 274 7.95 18.34 8.09
CA MET A 274 8.48 16.99 7.84
C MET A 274 7.33 15.97 7.82
N VAL A 275 7.35 15.08 6.83
CA VAL A 275 6.41 13.96 6.75
C VAL A 275 6.88 12.84 7.68
N GLY A 276 5.94 12.22 8.40
CA GLY A 276 6.26 11.14 9.32
C GLY A 276 5.06 10.34 9.73
N THR A 277 5.27 9.44 10.69
CA THR A 277 4.20 8.76 11.42
C THR A 277 4.39 8.97 12.92
N ILE A 278 3.27 8.98 13.64
CA ILE A 278 3.25 8.97 15.09
C ILE A 278 2.30 7.89 15.59
N GLU A 279 2.52 7.46 16.82
CA GLU A 279 1.53 6.67 17.55
C GLU A 279 0.80 7.51 18.57
N ARG A 280 -0.53 7.43 18.53
CA ARG A 280 -1.41 8.18 19.41
C ARG A 280 -2.46 7.24 19.98
N ARG A 281 -2.33 6.90 21.27
CA ARG A 281 -3.33 6.11 22.02
C ARG A 281 -3.65 4.77 21.34
N GLY A 282 -2.62 4.07 20.86
CA GLY A 282 -2.78 2.80 20.13
C GLY A 282 -3.27 2.92 18.68
N HIS A 283 -3.17 4.11 18.08
CA HIS A 283 -3.46 4.33 16.66
C HIS A 283 -2.28 5.01 15.96
N SER A 284 -1.82 4.40 14.87
CA SER A 284 -0.77 4.94 14.03
C SER A 284 -1.35 5.88 12.99
N VAL A 285 -0.80 7.08 12.89
CA VAL A 285 -1.26 8.11 11.94
C VAL A 285 -0.09 8.70 11.19
N ALA A 286 -0.32 9.04 9.91
CA ALA A 286 0.63 9.87 9.18
C ALA A 286 0.51 11.31 9.66
N VAL A 287 1.63 12.04 9.69
CA VAL A 287 1.65 13.49 9.88
C VAL A 287 2.18 14.11 8.61
N ILE A 288 1.38 15.01 8.03
CA ILE A 288 1.62 15.65 6.75
C ILE A 288 1.38 17.14 6.96
N ASP A 289 2.40 17.97 6.67
CA ASP A 289 2.36 19.42 6.87
C ASP A 289 1.91 19.82 8.28
N GLY A 290 2.41 19.11 9.30
CA GLY A 290 2.07 19.36 10.71
C GLY A 290 0.64 18.95 11.12
N VAL A 291 -0.08 18.20 10.29
CA VAL A 291 -1.46 17.76 10.55
C VAL A 291 -1.55 16.23 10.52
N GLU A 292 -2.24 15.66 11.51
CA GLU A 292 -2.54 14.22 11.55
C GLU A 292 -3.51 13.82 10.42
N GLU A 293 -3.23 12.69 9.78
CA GLU A 293 -4.15 12.00 8.89
C GLU A 293 -5.00 11.03 9.72
N LEU A 294 -6.29 11.35 9.88
CA LEU A 294 -7.21 10.58 10.71
C LEU A 294 -8.36 10.04 9.85
N TRP A 295 -8.33 8.73 9.60
CA TRP A 295 -9.44 7.99 8.98
C TRP A 295 -9.91 8.56 7.64
N GLY A 296 -8.96 9.02 6.83
CA GLY A 296 -9.25 9.63 5.53
C GLY A 296 -9.55 11.13 5.58
N ARG A 297 -9.21 11.82 6.67
CA ARG A 297 -9.53 13.23 6.90
C ARG A 297 -8.35 13.97 7.52
N ARG A 298 -8.36 15.30 7.34
CA ARG A 298 -7.48 16.20 8.09
C ARG A 298 -7.89 16.18 9.56
N GLY A 299 -6.96 15.78 10.40
CA GLY A 299 -7.08 15.77 11.84
C GLY A 299 -6.67 17.10 12.46
N ARG A 300 -6.02 17.01 13.62
CA ARG A 300 -5.47 18.15 14.34
C ARG A 300 -3.96 18.16 14.26
N THR A 301 -3.36 19.23 14.74
CA THR A 301 -1.93 19.26 15.05
C THR A 301 -1.61 18.16 16.09
N PRO A 302 -0.58 17.34 15.85
CA PRO A 302 -0.22 16.28 16.76
C PRO A 302 0.25 16.82 18.11
N TYR A 303 -0.18 16.16 19.18
CA TYR A 303 0.17 16.52 20.55
C TYR A 303 0.48 15.26 21.36
N TRP A 304 1.59 15.28 22.10
CA TRP A 304 2.01 14.21 23.02
C TRP A 304 1.99 12.79 22.43
N PRO A 305 2.66 12.54 21.29
CA PRO A 305 2.73 11.20 20.70
C PRO A 305 3.60 10.25 21.54
N GLU A 306 3.30 8.95 21.46
CA GLU A 306 4.06 7.89 22.15
C GLU A 306 5.38 7.60 21.42
N THR A 307 5.34 7.58 20.08
CA THR A 307 6.54 7.47 19.23
C THR A 307 6.42 8.43 18.04
N ILE A 308 7.58 8.85 17.52
CA ILE A 308 7.67 9.81 16.41
C ILE A 308 8.72 9.32 15.43
N THR A 309 8.30 9.01 14.20
CA THR A 309 9.19 8.62 13.11
C THR A 309 9.06 9.61 11.97
N GLY A 310 10.15 10.28 11.59
CA GLY A 310 10.21 11.15 10.42
C GLY A 310 10.82 10.43 9.21
N LEU A 311 10.30 10.71 8.01
CA LEU A 311 10.90 10.27 6.76
C LEU A 311 11.95 11.29 6.31
N VAL A 312 13.16 10.80 5.97
CA VAL A 312 14.31 11.61 5.52
C VAL A 312 14.57 11.50 4.03
#